data_AF-A0A024UWZ5-F1
#
_entry.id   AF-A0A024UWZ5-F1
#
_cell.length_a   1.000
_cell.length_b   1.000
_cell.length_c   1.000
_cell.angle_alpha   90.00
_cell.angle_beta   90.00
_cell.angle_gamma   90.00
#
_symmetry.space_group_name_H-M   'P 1'
#
loop_
_entity.id
_entity.type
_entity.pdbx_description
1 polymer ?
#
loop_
_entity_poly.entity_id
_entity_poly.type
_entity_poly.pdbx_seq_one_letter_code
_entity_poly.pdbx_strand_id
1 'polypeptide(L)'
;MVKKGKAAKPVASAAQLLERAETLVDQLQPELAIKFFQKASALEPNNSEIYDAIGELATEIGDPQTALDAFLKSIQVAPKHNPGKYLYAAQLVQGEESEKFALQGIAIMTELLANVPAHLDESKLLKKQICDAYCSLTELYMSDLCDADDAEAKCEHYLQEALKYDLGLPDATQAMANFRLVQQRKEEAIEYLDETVKRLNACDEHTMPSLEFRIVTGKLLVEVEKYEQAAYVLEGVMQEDDENAELWFLVGSCYNALEDYDTALEFLERCEAMLTKLQKDLGDEFQLHQQLDTVQSLIESIKQIEPVGDADDAEDHDME
;
A
#
# COMPACT_ATOMS: atom_id res chain seq x y z
N MET A 1 -40.62 -12.91 54.95
CA MET A 1 -40.10 -13.04 53.57
C MET A 1 -39.90 -11.63 53.02
N VAL A 2 -38.67 -11.16 52.88
CA VAL A 2 -38.36 -9.88 52.20
C VAL A 2 -37.40 -10.23 51.06
N LYS A 3 -37.89 -10.11 49.82
CA LYS A 3 -37.08 -10.27 48.62
C LYS A 3 -36.10 -9.09 48.55
N LYS A 4 -34.81 -9.32 48.78
CA LYS A 4 -33.75 -8.35 48.47
C LYS A 4 -33.76 -8.10 46.96
N GLY A 5 -34.09 -6.88 46.54
CA GLY A 5 -33.93 -6.44 45.16
C GLY A 5 -32.45 -6.46 44.79
N LYS A 6 -32.10 -7.08 43.67
CA LYS A 6 -30.77 -6.96 43.07
C LYS A 6 -30.57 -5.48 42.70
N ALA A 7 -29.57 -4.84 43.31
CA ALA A 7 -29.13 -3.52 42.87
C ALA A 7 -28.71 -3.61 41.39
N ALA A 8 -29.28 -2.76 40.54
CA ALA A 8 -28.88 -2.64 39.15
C ALA A 8 -27.42 -2.17 39.11
N LYS A 9 -26.57 -2.83 38.32
CA LYS A 9 -25.20 -2.36 38.09
C LYS A 9 -25.27 -0.94 37.50
N PRO A 10 -24.39 -0.01 37.92
CA PRO A 10 -24.35 1.31 37.31
C PRO A 10 -24.09 1.15 35.80
N VAL A 11 -24.94 1.80 35.00
CA VAL A 11 -24.74 1.89 33.55
C VAL A 11 -23.51 2.77 33.35
N ALA A 12 -22.49 2.26 32.66
CA ALA A 12 -21.28 3.02 32.35
C ALA A 12 -21.65 4.26 31.50
N SER A 13 -21.01 5.40 31.77
CA SER A 13 -21.17 6.59 30.94
C SER A 13 -20.48 6.44 29.59
N ALA A 14 -20.83 7.28 28.61
CA ALA A 14 -20.15 7.30 27.31
C ALA A 14 -18.63 7.49 27.47
N ALA A 15 -18.21 8.48 28.26
CA ALA A 15 -16.80 8.73 28.56
C ALA A 15 -16.07 7.49 29.13
N GLN A 16 -16.70 6.74 30.04
CA GLN A 16 -16.11 5.51 30.60
C GLN A 16 -16.01 4.39 29.56
N LEU A 17 -16.95 4.33 28.62
CA LEU A 17 -16.92 3.36 27.51
C LEU A 17 -15.83 3.72 26.50
N LEU A 18 -15.64 5.01 26.20
CA LEU A 18 -14.58 5.51 25.31
C LEU A 18 -13.19 5.26 25.91
N GLU A 19 -12.95 5.66 27.15
CA GLU A 19 -11.68 5.40 27.85
C GLU A 19 -11.35 3.91 27.88
N ARG A 20 -12.37 3.06 28.09
CA ARG A 20 -12.20 1.61 28.05
C ARG A 20 -11.90 1.09 26.65
N ALA A 21 -12.51 1.66 25.62
CA ALA A 21 -12.26 1.30 24.24
C ALA A 21 -10.82 1.68 23.84
N GLU A 22 -10.37 2.89 24.15
CA GLU A 22 -9.00 3.36 23.94
C GLU A 22 -7.98 2.45 24.64
N THR A 23 -8.22 2.10 25.90
CA THR A 23 -7.37 1.14 26.64
C THR A 23 -7.29 -0.23 25.93
N LEU A 24 -8.36 -0.66 25.25
CA LEU A 24 -8.38 -1.93 24.52
C LEU A 24 -7.64 -1.83 23.18
N VAL A 25 -7.67 -0.66 22.54
CA VAL A 25 -6.81 -0.37 21.38
C VAL A 25 -5.35 -0.47 21.80
N ASP A 26 -4.96 0.18 22.90
CA ASP A 26 -3.60 0.11 23.46
C ASP A 26 -3.18 -1.33 23.83
N GLN A 27 -4.14 -2.20 24.14
CA GLN A 27 -3.93 -3.61 24.46
C GLN A 27 -3.97 -4.53 23.24
N LEU A 28 -4.00 -3.98 22.02
CA LEU A 28 -4.10 -4.70 20.75
C LEU A 28 -5.31 -5.66 20.74
N GLN A 29 -6.45 -5.18 21.24
CA GLN A 29 -7.74 -5.88 21.24
C GLN A 29 -8.80 -5.09 20.45
N PRO A 30 -8.58 -4.85 19.14
CA PRO A 30 -9.43 -3.99 18.31
C PRO A 30 -10.88 -4.47 18.25
N GLU A 31 -11.15 -5.78 18.16
CA GLU A 31 -12.51 -6.31 18.07
C GLU A 31 -13.30 -6.09 19.36
N LEU A 32 -12.60 -6.06 20.51
CA LEU A 32 -13.23 -5.73 21.78
C LEU A 32 -13.42 -4.22 21.92
N ALA A 33 -12.44 -3.42 21.50
CA ALA A 33 -12.53 -1.95 21.48
C ALA A 33 -13.75 -1.48 20.67
N ILE A 34 -13.96 -2.02 19.47
CA ILE A 34 -15.13 -1.74 18.61
C ILE A 34 -16.45 -1.96 19.36
N LYS A 35 -16.56 -3.05 20.14
CA LYS A 35 -17.78 -3.32 20.93
C LYS A 35 -18.02 -2.29 22.03
N PHE A 36 -16.98 -1.66 22.57
CA PHE A 36 -17.10 -0.58 23.55
C PHE A 36 -17.45 0.75 22.86
N PHE A 37 -16.82 1.06 21.72
CA PHE A 37 -17.18 2.21 20.89
C PHE A 37 -18.64 2.14 20.42
N GLN A 38 -19.13 0.98 19.97
CA GLN A 38 -20.53 0.78 19.59
C GLN A 38 -21.49 1.08 20.75
N LYS A 39 -21.13 0.68 21.99
CA LYS A 39 -21.93 1.05 23.17
C LYS A 39 -21.88 2.54 23.47
N ALA A 40 -20.73 3.19 23.29
CA ALA A 40 -20.59 4.63 23.45
C ALA A 40 -21.42 5.39 22.41
N SER A 41 -21.42 4.95 21.14
CA SER A 41 -22.23 5.55 20.06
C SER A 41 -23.74 5.47 20.32
N ALA A 42 -24.21 4.48 21.08
CA ALA A 42 -25.62 4.38 21.48
C ALA A 42 -26.00 5.46 22.51
N LEU A 43 -25.03 5.98 23.26
CA LEU A 43 -25.20 7.07 24.22
C LEU A 43 -24.93 8.43 23.60
N GLU A 44 -24.00 8.51 22.64
CA GLU A 44 -23.60 9.71 21.90
C GLU A 44 -23.74 9.52 20.38
N PRO A 45 -24.97 9.42 19.84
CA PRO A 45 -25.21 9.09 18.43
C PRO A 45 -24.78 10.18 17.43
N ASN A 46 -24.41 11.36 17.92
CA ASN A 46 -23.97 12.50 17.13
C ASN A 46 -22.47 12.83 17.33
N ASN A 47 -21.70 11.92 17.93
CA ASN A 47 -20.26 12.07 18.06
C ASN A 47 -19.56 11.33 16.90
N SER A 48 -19.04 12.09 15.93
CA SER A 48 -18.38 11.52 14.74
C SER A 48 -17.09 10.79 15.06
N GLU A 49 -16.35 11.23 16.09
CA GLU A 49 -15.05 10.63 16.47
C GLU A 49 -15.20 9.16 16.86
N ILE A 50 -16.34 8.78 17.46
CA ILE A 50 -16.63 7.38 17.79
C ILE A 50 -16.78 6.53 16.53
N TYR A 51 -17.43 7.08 15.51
CA TYR A 51 -17.64 6.39 14.24
C TYR A 51 -16.36 6.36 13.40
N ASP A 52 -15.56 7.43 13.42
CA ASP A 52 -14.22 7.46 12.81
C ASP A 52 -13.34 6.35 13.43
N ALA A 53 -13.29 6.25 14.76
CA ALA A 53 -12.53 5.20 15.46
C ALA A 53 -13.03 3.77 15.16
N ILE A 54 -14.34 3.55 15.06
CA ILE A 54 -14.88 2.24 14.64
C ILE A 54 -14.45 1.93 13.21
N GLY A 55 -14.54 2.92 12.32
CA GLY A 55 -14.18 2.78 10.91
C GLY A 55 -12.70 2.40 10.73
N GLU A 56 -11.81 3.14 11.37
CA GLU A 56 -10.36 2.92 11.32
C GLU A 56 -9.98 1.53 11.87
N LEU A 57 -10.45 1.17 13.07
CA LEU A 57 -10.18 -0.15 13.65
C LEU A 57 -10.77 -1.30 12.84
N ALA A 58 -11.96 -1.12 12.26
CA ALA A 58 -12.58 -2.13 11.42
C ALA A 58 -11.80 -2.35 10.11
N THR A 59 -11.24 -1.29 9.52
CA THR A 59 -10.32 -1.39 8.38
C THR A 59 -9.07 -2.18 8.75
N GLU A 60 -8.45 -1.89 9.91
CA GLU A 60 -7.23 -2.58 10.36
C GLU A 60 -7.42 -4.09 10.56
N ILE A 61 -8.58 -4.52 11.05
CA ILE A 61 -8.88 -5.95 11.26
C ILE A 61 -9.47 -6.65 10.02
N GLY A 62 -9.60 -5.94 8.89
CA GLY A 62 -10.17 -6.50 7.66
C GLY A 62 -11.68 -6.77 7.74
N ASP A 63 -12.45 -5.94 8.46
CA ASP A 63 -13.92 -5.96 8.48
C ASP A 63 -14.48 -4.78 7.65
N PRO A 64 -14.51 -4.90 6.31
CA PRO A 64 -14.86 -3.80 5.42
C PRO A 64 -16.32 -3.34 5.58
N GLN A 65 -17.22 -4.24 5.96
CA GLN A 65 -18.64 -3.90 6.13
C GLN A 65 -18.85 -3.02 7.36
N THR A 66 -18.27 -3.39 8.51
CA THR A 66 -18.33 -2.57 9.72
C THR A 66 -17.64 -1.23 9.51
N ALA A 67 -16.52 -1.22 8.79
CA ALA A 67 -15.79 0.00 8.47
C ALA A 67 -16.65 0.97 7.64
N LEU A 68 -17.25 0.49 6.55
CA LEU A 68 -18.07 1.30 5.67
C LEU A 68 -19.29 1.88 6.41
N ASP A 69 -20.02 1.05 7.17
CA ASP A 69 -21.19 1.49 7.93
C ASP A 69 -20.82 2.60 8.93
N ALA A 70 -19.66 2.50 9.57
CA ALA A 70 -19.16 3.49 10.51
C ALA A 70 -18.76 4.80 9.81
N PHE A 71 -18.00 4.74 8.71
CA PHE A 71 -17.64 5.94 7.96
C PHE A 71 -18.85 6.65 7.36
N LEU A 72 -19.83 5.92 6.81
CA LEU A 72 -21.09 6.49 6.34
C LEU A 72 -21.84 7.20 7.46
N LYS A 73 -21.84 6.63 8.66
CA LYS A 73 -22.47 7.25 9.82
C LYS A 73 -21.72 8.51 10.28
N SER A 74 -20.39 8.48 10.27
CA SER A 74 -19.56 9.64 10.56
C SER A 74 -19.78 10.78 9.56
N ILE A 75 -19.85 10.46 8.26
CA ILE A 75 -20.16 11.40 7.19
C ILE A 75 -21.53 12.05 7.41
N GLN A 76 -22.54 11.26 7.79
CA GLN A 76 -23.89 11.78 8.07
C GLN A 76 -23.89 12.78 9.23
N VAL A 77 -23.14 12.49 10.30
CA VAL A 77 -23.18 13.25 11.55
C VAL A 77 -22.32 14.51 11.50
N ALA A 78 -21.12 14.43 10.93
CA ALA A 78 -20.19 15.55 10.83
C ALA A 78 -19.46 15.54 9.49
N PRO A 79 -20.10 15.95 8.38
CA PRO A 79 -19.56 15.75 7.03
C PRO A 79 -18.25 16.47 6.75
N LYS A 80 -17.91 17.54 7.50
CA LYS A 80 -16.66 18.30 7.33
C LYS A 80 -15.55 17.94 8.33
N HIS A 81 -15.87 17.17 9.36
CA HIS A 81 -14.88 16.73 10.36
C HIS A 81 -14.16 15.48 9.86
N ASN A 82 -12.83 15.41 10.02
CA ASN A 82 -11.99 14.31 9.54
C ASN A 82 -12.31 13.93 8.07
N PRO A 83 -11.99 14.78 7.09
CA PRO A 83 -12.34 14.51 5.69
C PRO A 83 -11.67 13.26 5.11
N GLY A 84 -10.64 12.71 5.76
CA GLY A 84 -10.00 11.45 5.37
C GLY A 84 -10.98 10.26 5.34
N LYS A 85 -12.07 10.29 6.12
CA LYS A 85 -13.11 9.25 6.09
C LYS A 85 -13.80 9.05 4.74
N TYR A 86 -13.80 10.07 3.88
CA TYR A 86 -14.30 9.91 2.51
C TYR A 86 -13.34 9.07 1.66
N LEU A 87 -12.03 9.17 1.90
CA LEU A 87 -11.04 8.34 1.21
C LEU A 87 -11.13 6.88 1.68
N TYR A 88 -11.31 6.67 2.99
CA TYR A 88 -11.59 5.33 3.51
C TYR A 88 -12.89 4.75 2.92
N ALA A 89 -13.98 5.53 2.89
CA ALA A 89 -15.22 5.08 2.27
C ALA A 89 -15.04 4.77 0.79
N ALA A 90 -14.25 5.56 0.06
CA ALA A 90 -13.95 5.32 -1.36
C ALA A 90 -13.21 3.98 -1.58
N GLN A 91 -12.27 3.61 -0.71
CA GLN A 91 -11.55 2.34 -0.79
C GLN A 91 -12.42 1.11 -0.46
N LEU A 92 -13.53 1.31 0.26
CA LEU A 92 -14.44 0.23 0.70
C LEU A 92 -15.60 -0.03 -0.26
N VAL A 93 -15.72 0.75 -1.33
CA VAL A 93 -16.75 0.62 -2.37
C VAL A 93 -16.10 0.51 -3.75
N GLN A 94 -16.87 0.18 -4.78
CA GLN A 94 -16.34 -0.06 -6.12
C GLN A 94 -16.91 0.92 -7.16
N GLY A 95 -16.19 1.08 -8.26
CA GLY A 95 -16.64 1.83 -9.44
C GLY A 95 -17.01 3.28 -9.15
N GLU A 96 -18.09 3.78 -9.77
CA GLU A 96 -18.51 5.18 -9.68
C GLU A 96 -18.81 5.66 -8.24
N GLU A 97 -19.19 4.75 -7.35
CA GLU A 97 -19.42 5.10 -5.94
C GLU A 97 -18.10 5.47 -5.25
N SER A 98 -17.01 4.78 -5.58
CA SER A 98 -15.66 5.08 -5.09
C SER A 98 -15.22 6.46 -5.55
N GLU A 99 -15.37 6.74 -6.85
CA GLU A 99 -15.07 8.05 -7.42
C GLU A 99 -15.84 9.16 -6.71
N LYS A 100 -17.13 8.95 -6.46
CA LYS A 100 -17.99 9.94 -5.81
C LYS A 100 -17.50 10.26 -4.39
N PHE A 101 -17.17 9.26 -3.58
CA PHE A 101 -16.65 9.51 -2.23
C PHE A 101 -15.30 10.21 -2.27
N ALA A 102 -14.38 9.77 -3.13
CA ALA A 102 -13.07 10.39 -3.28
C ALA A 102 -13.19 11.88 -3.66
N LEU A 103 -14.00 12.21 -4.67
CA LEU A 103 -14.23 13.59 -5.10
C LEU A 103 -14.90 14.45 -4.01
N GLN A 104 -15.81 13.88 -3.21
CA GLN A 104 -16.39 14.58 -2.07
C GLN A 104 -15.34 14.89 -0.99
N GLY A 105 -14.49 13.90 -0.67
CA GLY A 105 -13.37 14.07 0.26
C GLY A 105 -12.44 15.18 -0.21
N ILE A 106 -12.01 15.13 -1.47
CA ILE A 106 -11.15 16.13 -2.10
C ILE A 106 -11.77 17.52 -2.00
N ALA A 107 -13.05 17.68 -2.38
CA ALA A 107 -13.72 18.98 -2.33
C ALA A 107 -13.72 19.60 -0.92
N ILE A 108 -13.95 18.79 0.11
CA ILE A 108 -13.92 19.24 1.51
C ILE A 108 -12.50 19.57 1.94
N MET A 109 -11.52 18.72 1.61
CA MET A 109 -10.11 18.97 1.94
C MET A 109 -9.59 20.25 1.27
N THR A 110 -9.95 20.51 0.02
CA THR A 110 -9.60 21.76 -0.67
C THR A 110 -10.25 22.98 -0.02
N GLU A 111 -11.51 22.88 0.43
CA GLU A 111 -12.18 23.96 1.18
C GLU A 111 -11.45 24.24 2.50
N LEU A 112 -11.06 23.19 3.23
CA LEU A 112 -10.32 23.33 4.50
C LEU A 112 -8.92 23.92 4.25
N LEU A 113 -8.20 23.41 3.26
CA LEU A 113 -6.86 23.87 2.89
C LEU A 113 -6.81 25.37 2.58
N ALA A 114 -7.86 25.93 1.97
CA ALA A 114 -7.95 27.37 1.70
C ALA A 114 -7.96 28.23 2.98
N ASN A 115 -8.31 27.66 4.13
CA ASN A 115 -8.39 28.32 5.42
C ASN A 115 -7.19 28.01 6.35
N VAL A 116 -6.31 27.09 5.97
CA VAL A 116 -5.15 26.68 6.75
C VAL A 116 -3.88 27.35 6.18
N PRO A 117 -3.10 28.08 7.00
CA PRO A 117 -1.84 28.66 6.55
C PRO A 117 -0.88 27.61 5.96
N ALA A 118 -0.30 27.91 4.80
CA ALA A 118 0.49 26.96 4.00
C ALA A 118 1.74 26.36 4.68
N HIS A 119 2.20 26.95 5.79
CA HIS A 119 3.39 26.49 6.52
C HIS A 119 3.08 25.49 7.64
N LEU A 120 1.80 25.29 7.97
CA LEU A 120 1.38 24.35 9.00
C LEU A 120 1.43 22.92 8.47
N ASP A 121 1.71 21.97 9.35
CA ASP A 121 1.73 20.55 9.00
C ASP A 121 0.34 20.05 8.58
N GLU A 122 -0.74 20.64 9.12
CA GLU A 122 -2.10 20.41 8.66
C GLU A 122 -2.28 20.75 7.17
N SER A 123 -1.64 21.81 6.66
CA SER A 123 -1.69 22.15 5.24
C SER A 123 -0.96 21.11 4.38
N LYS A 124 0.18 20.60 4.86
CA LYS A 124 0.92 19.54 4.17
C LYS A 124 0.13 18.24 4.18
N LEU A 125 -0.46 17.86 5.31
CA LEU A 125 -1.29 16.67 5.43
C LEU A 125 -2.47 16.71 4.45
N LEU A 126 -3.21 17.83 4.40
CA LEU A 126 -4.31 17.99 3.45
C LEU A 126 -3.83 17.92 1.99
N LYS A 127 -2.70 18.55 1.66
CA LYS A 127 -2.11 18.45 0.31
C LYS A 127 -1.75 17.00 -0.04
N LYS A 128 -1.11 16.28 0.88
CA LYS A 128 -0.78 14.86 0.70
C LYS A 128 -2.04 14.05 0.43
N GLN A 129 -3.05 14.14 1.31
CA GLN A 129 -4.29 13.40 1.18
C GLN A 129 -5.03 13.71 -0.14
N ILE A 130 -5.04 14.97 -0.59
CA ILE A 130 -5.63 15.34 -1.88
C ILE A 130 -4.82 14.74 -3.05
N CYS A 131 -3.49 14.84 -2.99
CA CYS A 131 -2.60 14.26 -4.01
C CYS A 131 -2.82 12.75 -4.13
N ASP A 132 -2.76 12.04 -3.01
CA ASP A 132 -2.96 10.59 -2.94
C ASP A 132 -4.35 10.20 -3.47
N ALA A 133 -5.39 10.95 -3.09
CA ALA A 133 -6.75 10.68 -3.56
C ALA A 133 -6.90 10.79 -5.09
N TYR A 134 -6.24 11.76 -5.72
CA TYR A 134 -6.21 11.85 -7.18
C TYR A 134 -5.38 10.72 -7.82
N CYS A 135 -4.32 10.26 -7.17
CA CYS A 135 -3.56 9.08 -7.62
C CYS A 135 -4.44 7.82 -7.56
N SER A 136 -5.16 7.60 -6.46
CA SER A 136 -6.11 6.48 -6.33
C SER A 136 -7.27 6.56 -7.32
N LEU A 137 -7.79 7.76 -7.62
CA LEU A 137 -8.77 7.94 -8.69
C LEU A 137 -8.21 7.55 -10.06
N THR A 138 -6.94 7.82 -10.32
CA THR A 138 -6.27 7.40 -11.56
C THR A 138 -6.20 5.87 -11.62
N GLU A 139 -5.79 5.22 -10.53
CA GLU A 139 -5.75 3.76 -10.43
C GLU A 139 -7.12 3.12 -10.64
N LEU A 140 -8.17 3.70 -10.05
CA LEU A 140 -9.56 3.26 -10.25
C LEU A 140 -9.96 3.21 -11.73
N TYR A 141 -9.51 4.18 -12.53
CA TYR A 141 -9.76 4.24 -13.97
C TYR A 141 -8.80 3.38 -14.81
N MET A 142 -7.72 2.88 -14.22
CA MET A 142 -6.84 1.88 -14.84
C MET A 142 -7.27 0.44 -14.50
N SER A 143 -8.09 0.24 -13.46
CA SER A 143 -8.64 -1.06 -13.06
C SER A 143 -10.16 -1.12 -13.26
N ASP A 144 -10.95 -0.73 -12.26
CA ASP A 144 -12.37 -0.99 -12.14
C ASP A 144 -13.22 -0.27 -13.20
N LEU A 145 -12.80 0.93 -13.61
CA LEU A 145 -13.50 1.79 -14.56
C LEU A 145 -12.76 1.93 -15.89
N CYS A 146 -11.87 0.99 -16.23
CA CYS A 146 -11.07 1.04 -17.45
C CYS A 146 -11.89 0.97 -18.75
N ASP A 147 -13.09 0.41 -18.70
CA ASP A 147 -14.00 0.30 -19.85
C ASP A 147 -14.79 1.60 -20.15
N ALA A 148 -14.65 2.65 -19.33
CA ALA A 148 -15.33 3.91 -19.57
C ALA A 148 -14.73 4.65 -20.79
N ASP A 149 -15.58 5.19 -21.67
CA ASP A 149 -15.16 5.90 -22.88
C ASP A 149 -14.21 7.09 -22.59
N ASP A 150 -14.29 7.67 -21.40
CA ASP A 150 -13.48 8.80 -20.94
C ASP A 150 -12.40 8.42 -19.91
N ALA A 151 -12.14 7.12 -19.68
CA ALA A 151 -11.22 6.64 -18.65
C ALA A 151 -9.81 7.26 -18.79
N GLU A 152 -9.23 7.20 -19.98
CA GLU A 152 -7.91 7.77 -20.25
C GLU A 152 -7.86 9.29 -20.02
N ALA A 153 -8.91 10.01 -20.44
CA ALA A 153 -9.00 11.45 -20.24
C ALA A 153 -9.17 11.82 -18.77
N LYS A 154 -9.88 11.00 -18.00
CA LYS A 154 -10.01 11.14 -16.54
C LYS A 154 -8.70 10.88 -15.82
N CYS A 155 -7.96 9.82 -16.18
CA CYS A 155 -6.62 9.57 -15.64
C CYS A 155 -5.70 10.76 -15.84
N GLU A 156 -5.61 11.29 -17.07
CA GLU A 156 -4.77 12.45 -17.37
C GLU A 156 -5.23 13.69 -16.57
N HIS A 157 -6.53 13.91 -16.44
CA HIS A 157 -7.08 14.99 -15.63
C HIS A 157 -6.71 14.86 -14.15
N TYR A 158 -6.95 13.70 -13.54
CA TYR A 158 -6.68 13.50 -12.11
C TYR A 158 -5.19 13.59 -11.79
N LEU A 159 -4.33 13.05 -12.64
CA LEU A 159 -2.88 13.20 -12.48
C LEU A 159 -2.44 14.67 -12.57
N GLN A 160 -3.01 15.46 -13.48
CA GLN A 160 -2.75 16.90 -13.55
C GLN A 160 -3.26 17.64 -12.30
N GLU A 161 -4.39 17.24 -11.73
CA GLU A 161 -4.86 17.79 -10.46
C GLU A 161 -3.96 17.38 -9.29
N ALA A 162 -3.50 16.12 -9.23
CA ALA A 162 -2.59 15.63 -8.20
C ALA A 162 -1.31 16.48 -8.11
N LEU A 163 -0.71 16.79 -9.27
CA LEU A 163 0.52 17.59 -9.35
C LEU A 163 0.38 19.01 -8.78
N LYS A 164 -0.83 19.56 -8.66
CA LYS A 164 -1.05 20.86 -7.99
C LYS A 164 -0.84 20.79 -6.48
N TYR A 165 -0.91 19.60 -5.91
CA TYR A 165 -0.75 19.32 -4.48
C TYR A 165 0.53 18.54 -4.17
N ASP A 166 1.39 18.32 -5.17
CA ASP A 166 2.65 17.59 -5.05
C ASP A 166 3.56 18.19 -3.97
N LEU A 167 4.04 17.33 -3.07
CA LEU A 167 4.97 17.67 -2.00
C LEU A 167 6.40 17.19 -2.29
N GLY A 168 6.66 16.65 -3.49
CA GLY A 168 7.91 16.00 -3.84
C GLY A 168 8.00 14.55 -3.36
N LEU A 169 6.86 13.96 -2.99
CA LEU A 169 6.74 12.54 -2.62
C LEU A 169 6.62 11.65 -3.86
N PRO A 170 6.96 10.35 -3.76
CA PRO A 170 7.03 9.47 -4.92
C PRO A 170 5.66 9.05 -5.48
N ASP A 171 4.56 9.23 -4.74
CA ASP A 171 3.22 8.73 -5.07
C ASP A 171 2.73 9.21 -6.45
N ALA A 172 2.76 10.53 -6.67
CA ALA A 172 2.30 11.12 -7.93
C ALA A 172 3.14 10.70 -9.14
N THR A 173 4.46 10.57 -8.97
CA THR A 173 5.34 10.16 -10.08
C THR A 173 5.20 8.68 -10.39
N GLN A 174 4.96 7.83 -9.39
CA GLN A 174 4.65 6.42 -9.62
C GLN A 174 3.31 6.25 -10.36
N ALA A 175 2.28 7.00 -9.95
CA ALA A 175 0.98 6.97 -10.63
C ALA A 175 1.09 7.45 -12.09
N MET A 176 1.89 8.48 -12.37
CA MET A 176 2.21 8.92 -13.73
C MET A 176 2.91 7.82 -14.52
N ALA A 177 3.93 7.18 -13.95
CA ALA A 177 4.67 6.09 -14.60
C ALA A 177 3.73 4.93 -14.98
N ASN A 178 2.91 4.48 -14.02
CA ASN A 178 1.95 3.41 -14.23
C ASN A 178 0.97 3.75 -15.37
N PHE A 179 0.44 4.97 -15.37
CA PHE A 179 -0.46 5.41 -16.45
C PHE A 179 0.24 5.47 -17.82
N ARG A 180 1.50 5.91 -17.89
CA ARG A 180 2.28 5.88 -19.14
C ARG A 180 2.52 4.45 -19.63
N LEU A 181 2.70 3.47 -18.75
CA LEU A 181 2.78 2.06 -19.13
C LEU A 181 1.45 1.54 -19.70
N VAL A 182 0.32 1.88 -19.08
CA VAL A 182 -1.02 1.56 -19.62
C VAL A 182 -1.20 2.14 -21.03
N GLN A 183 -0.68 3.34 -21.30
CA GLN A 183 -0.68 3.96 -22.62
C GLN A 183 0.38 3.40 -23.60
N GLN A 184 1.17 2.39 -23.20
CA GLN A 184 2.30 1.85 -23.96
C GLN A 184 3.40 2.88 -24.27
N ARG A 185 3.55 3.90 -23.42
CA ARG A 185 4.56 4.96 -23.52
C ARG A 185 5.72 4.68 -22.57
N LYS A 186 6.46 3.59 -22.86
CA LYS A 186 7.51 3.06 -21.98
C LYS A 186 8.63 4.07 -21.69
N GLU A 187 9.05 4.86 -22.68
CA GLU A 187 10.11 5.86 -22.49
C GLU A 187 9.71 6.95 -21.49
N GLU A 188 8.47 7.43 -21.55
CA GLU A 188 7.96 8.43 -20.60
C GLU A 188 7.72 7.83 -19.23
N ALA A 189 7.28 6.56 -19.16
CA ALA A 189 7.18 5.85 -17.89
C ALA A 189 8.55 5.78 -17.19
N ILE A 190 9.62 5.51 -17.94
CA ILE A 190 10.99 5.47 -17.41
C ILE A 190 11.39 6.83 -16.81
N GLU A 191 11.08 7.95 -17.46
CA GLU A 191 11.36 9.29 -16.92
C GLU A 191 10.68 9.52 -15.57
N TYR A 192 9.41 9.11 -15.44
CA TYR A 192 8.68 9.20 -14.18
C TYR A 192 9.18 8.21 -13.12
N LEU A 193 9.62 7.01 -13.49
CA LEU A 193 10.21 6.04 -12.57
C LEU A 193 11.57 6.51 -12.03
N ASP A 194 12.42 7.08 -12.88
CA ASP A 194 13.70 7.64 -12.45
C ASP A 194 13.48 8.78 -11.42
N GLU A 195 12.46 9.63 -11.64
CA GLU A 195 12.08 10.65 -10.65
C GLU A 195 11.44 10.04 -9.39
N THR A 196 10.66 8.97 -9.52
CA THR A 196 10.06 8.24 -8.38
C THR A 196 11.15 7.70 -7.45
N VAL A 197 12.16 7.01 -8.01
CA VAL A 197 13.29 6.47 -7.23
C VAL A 197 14.09 7.59 -6.58
N LYS A 198 14.33 8.70 -7.30
CA LYS A 198 15.01 9.86 -6.73
C LYS A 198 14.24 10.46 -5.53
N ARG A 199 12.91 10.56 -5.62
CA ARG A 199 12.06 11.07 -4.52
C ARG A 199 12.01 10.09 -3.35
N LEU A 200 11.92 8.79 -3.64
CA LEU A 200 11.97 7.73 -2.64
C LEU A 200 13.27 7.82 -1.81
N ASN A 201 14.42 7.99 -2.47
CA ASN A 201 15.72 8.14 -1.82
C ASN A 201 15.87 9.43 -1.00
N ALA A 202 14.98 10.40 -1.18
CA ALA A 202 14.94 11.63 -0.40
C ALA A 202 13.96 11.56 0.80
N CYS A 203 13.19 10.48 0.93
CA CYS A 203 12.27 10.30 2.05
C CYS A 203 13.03 9.96 3.35
N ASP A 204 12.47 10.43 4.46
CA ASP A 204 12.88 10.11 5.82
C ASP A 204 11.90 9.13 6.49
N GLU A 205 12.12 8.80 7.77
CA GLU A 205 11.28 7.88 8.54
C GLU A 205 9.79 8.28 8.57
N HIS A 206 9.47 9.57 8.42
CA HIS A 206 8.08 10.05 8.47
C HIS A 206 7.42 10.16 7.09
N THR A 207 8.21 10.13 6.02
CA THR A 207 7.75 10.30 4.63
C THR A 207 7.95 9.06 3.78
N MET A 208 8.67 8.04 4.30
CA MET A 208 8.89 6.77 3.63
C MET A 208 7.54 6.08 3.33
N PRO A 209 7.25 5.75 2.06
CA PRO A 209 6.05 4.99 1.71
C PRO A 209 6.06 3.56 2.28
N SER A 210 4.89 2.92 2.25
CA SER A 210 4.72 1.54 2.72
C SER A 210 5.60 0.55 1.96
N LEU A 211 5.80 -0.64 2.54
CA LEU A 211 6.46 -1.76 1.87
C LEU A 211 5.74 -2.09 0.54
N GLU A 212 4.41 -2.13 0.55
CA GLU A 212 3.59 -2.39 -0.63
C GLU A 212 3.85 -1.36 -1.75
N PHE A 213 3.90 -0.07 -1.43
CA PHE A 213 4.22 0.96 -2.41
C PHE A 213 5.58 0.71 -3.07
N ARG A 214 6.61 0.42 -2.27
CA ARG A 214 7.98 0.16 -2.76
C ARG A 214 8.08 -1.14 -3.56
N ILE A 215 7.32 -2.16 -3.19
CA ILE A 215 7.18 -3.39 -3.99
C ILE A 215 6.60 -3.08 -5.36
N VAL A 216 5.54 -2.26 -5.43
CA VAL A 216 4.97 -1.81 -6.70
C VAL A 216 6.00 -1.01 -7.51
N THR A 217 6.76 -0.10 -6.89
CA THR A 217 7.88 0.60 -7.56
C THR A 217 8.85 -0.39 -8.20
N GLY A 218 9.28 -1.41 -7.45
CA GLY A 218 10.17 -2.46 -7.95
C GLY A 218 9.58 -3.23 -9.12
N LYS A 219 8.30 -3.62 -9.05
CA LYS A 219 7.60 -4.32 -10.14
C LYS A 219 7.53 -3.47 -11.43
N LEU A 220 7.22 -2.18 -11.31
CA LEU A 220 7.21 -1.25 -12.45
C LEU A 220 8.61 -1.09 -13.06
N LEU A 221 9.66 -1.02 -12.23
CA LEU A 221 11.05 -0.99 -12.69
C LEU A 221 11.46 -2.27 -13.44
N VAL A 222 11.03 -3.44 -12.97
CA VAL A 222 11.22 -4.72 -13.68
C VAL A 222 10.54 -4.69 -15.04
N GLU A 223 9.29 -4.21 -15.12
CA GLU A 223 8.53 -4.12 -16.38
C GLU A 223 9.23 -3.23 -17.42
N VAL A 224 9.90 -2.17 -16.98
CA VAL A 224 10.70 -1.30 -17.85
C VAL A 224 12.16 -1.73 -18.02
N GLU A 225 12.54 -2.90 -17.52
CA GLU A 225 13.88 -3.49 -17.64
C GLU A 225 14.98 -2.67 -16.92
N LYS A 226 14.61 -1.87 -15.91
CA LYS A 226 15.53 -1.12 -15.04
C LYS A 226 15.97 -2.02 -13.86
N TYR A 227 16.58 -3.16 -14.18
CA TYR A 227 16.84 -4.24 -13.20
C TYR A 227 17.74 -3.82 -12.04
N GLU A 228 18.77 -2.98 -12.26
CA GLU A 228 19.62 -2.48 -11.16
C GLU A 228 18.83 -1.65 -10.15
N GLN A 229 17.98 -0.74 -10.63
CA GLN A 229 17.14 0.09 -9.76
C GLN A 229 16.05 -0.76 -9.08
N ALA A 230 15.48 -1.72 -9.80
CA ALA A 230 14.48 -2.63 -9.25
C ALA A 230 15.06 -3.44 -8.08
N ALA A 231 16.22 -4.08 -8.26
CA ALA A 231 16.92 -4.82 -7.21
C ALA A 231 17.21 -3.93 -6.00
N TYR A 232 17.77 -2.73 -6.22
CA TYR A 232 18.04 -1.77 -5.15
C TYR A 232 16.80 -1.42 -4.31
N VAL A 233 15.67 -1.10 -4.94
CA VAL A 233 14.43 -0.76 -4.21
C VAL A 233 13.89 -1.98 -3.46
N LEU A 234 13.85 -3.14 -4.11
CA LEU A 234 13.28 -4.37 -3.54
C LEU A 234 14.13 -4.94 -2.39
N GLU A 235 15.46 -4.87 -2.48
CA GLU A 235 16.35 -5.23 -1.37
C GLU A 235 16.17 -4.30 -0.17
N GLY A 236 15.90 -3.02 -0.41
CA GLY A 236 15.51 -2.08 0.65
C GLY A 236 14.24 -2.53 1.38
N VAL A 237 13.27 -3.11 0.68
CA VAL A 237 12.07 -3.72 1.30
C VAL A 237 12.46 -4.97 2.10
N MET A 238 13.33 -5.82 1.56
CA MET A 238 13.77 -7.06 2.22
C MET A 238 14.57 -6.83 3.51
N GLN A 239 15.21 -5.66 3.67
CA GLN A 239 15.85 -5.29 4.93
C GLN A 239 14.85 -5.06 6.07
N GLU A 240 13.59 -4.75 5.74
CA GLU A 240 12.51 -4.55 6.70
C GLU A 240 11.64 -5.81 6.87
N ASP A 241 11.37 -6.53 5.78
CA ASP A 241 10.59 -7.78 5.76
C ASP A 241 11.14 -8.76 4.70
N ASP A 242 11.79 -9.82 5.17
CA ASP A 242 12.36 -10.88 4.33
C ASP A 242 11.48 -12.15 4.25
N GLU A 243 10.25 -12.12 4.78
CA GLU A 243 9.37 -13.29 4.83
C GLU A 243 8.50 -13.45 3.57
N ASN A 244 8.56 -12.50 2.63
CA ASN A 244 7.82 -12.56 1.37
C ASN A 244 8.61 -13.26 0.25
N ALA A 245 8.19 -14.48 -0.12
CA ALA A 245 8.82 -15.26 -1.19
C ALA A 245 8.79 -14.57 -2.57
N GLU A 246 7.81 -13.70 -2.83
CA GLU A 246 7.74 -12.92 -4.08
C GLU A 246 8.91 -11.96 -4.22
N LEU A 247 9.34 -11.30 -3.13
CA LEU A 247 10.50 -10.40 -3.14
C LEU A 247 11.78 -11.13 -3.54
N TRP A 248 12.02 -12.30 -2.95
CA TRP A 248 13.16 -13.15 -3.30
C TRP A 248 13.14 -13.55 -4.79
N PHE A 249 11.97 -13.88 -5.33
CA PHE A 249 11.83 -14.18 -6.76
C PHE A 249 12.12 -12.96 -7.64
N LEU A 250 11.56 -11.79 -7.29
CA LEU A 250 11.74 -10.56 -8.07
C LEU A 250 13.21 -10.12 -8.09
N VAL A 251 13.89 -10.12 -6.94
CA VAL A 251 15.32 -9.75 -6.86
C VAL A 251 16.20 -10.77 -7.59
N GLY A 252 15.97 -12.07 -7.39
CA GLY A 252 16.68 -13.12 -8.13
C GLY A 252 16.47 -13.02 -9.65
N SER A 253 15.27 -12.64 -10.08
CA SER A 253 14.98 -12.38 -11.50
C SER A 253 15.71 -11.15 -12.05
N CYS A 254 15.85 -10.09 -11.24
CA CYS A 254 16.65 -8.91 -11.61
C CYS A 254 18.11 -9.29 -11.82
N TYR A 255 18.72 -10.02 -10.88
CA TYR A 255 20.11 -10.45 -11.01
C TYR A 255 20.33 -11.41 -12.18
N ASN A 256 19.37 -12.31 -12.43
CA ASN A 256 19.42 -13.17 -13.62
C ASN A 256 19.40 -12.35 -14.92
N ALA A 257 18.59 -11.29 -14.99
CA ALA A 257 18.55 -10.39 -16.14
C ALA A 257 19.82 -9.52 -16.28
N LEU A 258 20.54 -9.29 -15.18
CA LEU A 258 21.85 -8.62 -15.15
C LEU A 258 23.02 -9.57 -15.41
N GLU A 259 22.74 -10.85 -15.68
CA GLU A 259 23.75 -11.92 -15.87
C GLU A 259 24.65 -12.16 -14.64
N ASP A 260 24.26 -11.67 -13.47
CA ASP A 260 24.87 -12.01 -12.18
C ASP A 260 24.26 -13.31 -11.66
N TYR A 261 24.65 -14.40 -12.31
CA TYR A 261 24.06 -15.72 -12.10
C TYR A 261 24.30 -16.29 -10.71
N ASP A 262 25.45 -15.98 -10.10
CA ASP A 262 25.78 -16.43 -8.74
C ASP A 262 24.82 -15.80 -7.72
N THR A 263 24.63 -14.48 -7.81
CA THR A 263 23.69 -13.77 -6.92
C THR A 263 22.25 -14.17 -7.24
N ALA A 264 21.89 -14.31 -8.52
CA ALA A 264 20.56 -14.79 -8.91
C ALA A 264 20.22 -16.14 -8.29
N LEU A 265 21.16 -17.09 -8.30
CA LEU A 265 20.97 -18.40 -7.69
C LEU A 265 20.75 -18.30 -6.18
N GLU A 266 21.49 -17.46 -5.46
CA GLU A 266 21.30 -17.27 -4.01
C GLU A 266 19.85 -16.86 -3.69
N PHE A 267 19.33 -15.84 -4.38
CA PHE A 267 17.97 -15.36 -4.16
C PHE A 267 16.90 -16.37 -4.60
N LEU A 268 17.09 -17.02 -5.75
CA LEU A 268 16.12 -17.98 -6.28
C LEU A 268 16.06 -19.27 -5.45
N GLU A 269 17.21 -19.79 -4.98
CA GLU A 269 17.23 -20.96 -4.08
C GLU A 269 16.58 -20.65 -2.73
N ARG A 270 16.72 -19.41 -2.24
CA ARG A 270 16.00 -18.95 -1.05
C ARG A 270 14.49 -18.89 -1.29
N CYS A 271 14.06 -18.35 -2.43
CA CYS A 271 12.65 -18.37 -2.85
C CYS A 271 12.09 -19.80 -2.93
N GLU A 272 12.82 -20.72 -3.58
CA GLU A 272 12.45 -22.13 -3.68
C GLU A 272 12.27 -22.78 -2.30
N ALA A 273 13.21 -22.52 -1.38
CA ALA A 273 13.13 -23.05 -0.02
C ALA A 273 11.90 -22.56 0.74
N MET A 274 11.52 -21.27 0.57
CA MET A 274 10.32 -20.70 1.18
C MET A 274 9.04 -21.30 0.60
N LEU A 275 8.94 -21.39 -0.73
CA LEU A 275 7.79 -22.00 -1.41
C LEU A 275 7.65 -23.48 -1.08
N THR A 276 8.76 -24.23 -0.99
CA THR A 276 8.77 -25.65 -0.60
C THR A 276 8.31 -25.83 0.84
N LYS A 277 8.72 -24.94 1.75
CA LYS A 277 8.24 -24.94 3.13
C LYS A 277 6.73 -24.65 3.18
N LEU A 278 6.26 -23.63 2.47
CA LEU A 278 4.83 -23.31 2.36
C LEU A 278 4.01 -24.48 1.79
N GLN A 279 4.51 -25.15 0.75
CA GLN A 279 3.88 -26.33 0.18
C GLN A 279 3.73 -27.45 1.21
N LYS A 280 4.75 -27.68 2.02
CA LYS A 280 4.71 -28.69 3.09
C LYS A 280 3.72 -28.31 4.19
N ASP A 281 3.67 -27.05 4.57
CA ASP A 281 2.84 -26.55 5.67
C ASP A 281 1.34 -26.52 5.28
N LEU A 282 1.03 -26.17 4.02
CA LEU A 282 -0.34 -26.07 3.50
C LEU A 282 -0.87 -27.38 2.89
N GLY A 283 0.01 -28.26 2.42
CA GLY A 283 -0.38 -29.52 1.77
C GLY A 283 -1.33 -29.29 0.59
N ASP A 284 -2.54 -29.84 0.67
CA ASP A 284 -3.57 -29.71 -0.38
C ASP A 284 -4.07 -28.26 -0.56
N GLU A 285 -3.87 -27.37 0.42
CA GLU A 285 -4.24 -25.96 0.32
C GLU A 285 -3.18 -25.11 -0.42
N PHE A 286 -2.05 -25.70 -0.82
CA PHE A 286 -1.00 -25.00 -1.54
C PHE A 286 -1.42 -24.69 -2.99
N GLN A 287 -1.48 -23.41 -3.34
CA GLN A 287 -1.93 -22.94 -4.66
C GLN A 287 -0.81 -22.39 -5.55
N LEU A 288 0.45 -22.43 -5.10
CA LEU A 288 1.58 -21.82 -5.80
C LEU A 288 2.47 -22.84 -6.53
N HIS A 289 1.89 -23.96 -6.99
CA HIS A 289 2.63 -25.01 -7.70
C HIS A 289 3.32 -24.49 -8.96
N GLN A 290 2.62 -23.68 -9.76
CA GLN A 290 3.18 -23.11 -10.99
C GLN A 290 4.34 -22.16 -10.71
N GLN A 291 4.25 -21.36 -9.64
CA GLN A 291 5.30 -20.44 -9.23
C GLN A 291 6.54 -21.22 -8.76
N LEU A 292 6.35 -22.28 -7.96
CA LEU A 292 7.44 -23.15 -7.53
C LEU A 292 8.13 -23.81 -8.73
N ASP A 293 7.37 -24.37 -9.67
CA ASP A 293 7.92 -24.97 -10.89
C ASP A 293 8.71 -23.94 -11.74
N THR A 294 8.22 -22.69 -11.80
CA THR A 294 8.89 -21.60 -12.50
C THR A 294 10.25 -21.26 -11.87
N VAL A 295 10.29 -21.16 -10.54
CA VAL A 295 11.53 -20.91 -9.79
C VAL A 295 12.53 -22.05 -10.01
N GLN A 296 12.07 -23.29 -9.90
CA GLN A 296 12.92 -24.48 -10.10
C GLN A 296 13.49 -24.55 -11.52
N SER A 297 12.64 -24.32 -12.53
CA SER A 297 13.09 -24.29 -13.92
C SER A 297 14.11 -23.18 -14.17
N LEU A 298 13.96 -22.03 -13.54
CA LEU A 298 14.91 -20.92 -13.67
C LEU A 298 16.26 -21.28 -13.04
N ILE A 299 16.26 -21.83 -11.83
CA ILE A 299 17.47 -22.32 -11.14
C ILE A 299 18.20 -23.36 -11.99
N GLU A 300 17.48 -24.34 -12.54
CA GLU A 300 18.07 -25.36 -13.41
C GLU A 300 18.67 -24.75 -14.68
N SER A 301 18.01 -23.75 -15.27
CA SER A 301 18.52 -23.08 -16.46
C SER A 301 19.82 -22.32 -16.19
N ILE A 302 19.90 -21.61 -15.05
CA ILE A 302 21.09 -20.84 -14.67
C ILE A 302 22.26 -21.80 -14.38
N LYS A 303 22.01 -22.92 -13.69
CA LYS A 303 23.04 -23.95 -13.40
C LYS A 303 23.65 -24.61 -14.64
N GLN A 304 22.99 -24.52 -15.79
CA GLN A 304 23.51 -25.04 -17.07
C GLN A 304 24.40 -24.03 -17.81
N ILE A 305 24.45 -22.78 -17.35
CA ILE A 305 25.33 -21.76 -17.91
C ILE A 305 26.75 -22.09 -17.43
N GLU A 306 27.67 -22.32 -18.37
CA GLU A 306 29.08 -22.52 -18.01
C GLU A 306 29.59 -21.24 -17.33
N PRO A 307 30.27 -21.34 -16.16
CA PRO A 307 30.89 -20.17 -15.56
C PRO A 307 31.83 -19.56 -16.59
N VAL A 308 31.72 -18.24 -16.79
CA VAL A 308 32.68 -17.50 -17.61
C VAL A 308 34.03 -17.70 -16.93
N GLY A 309 34.82 -18.66 -17.44
CA GLY A 309 36.09 -19.02 -16.84
C GLY A 309 36.95 -17.77 -16.74
N ASP A 310 37.64 -17.61 -15.61
CA ASP A 310 38.68 -16.62 -15.40
C ASP A 310 39.69 -16.69 -16.56
N ALA A 311 39.44 -15.93 -17.61
CA ALA A 311 40.33 -15.75 -18.73
C ALA A 311 41.33 -14.66 -18.34
N ASP A 312 42.13 -14.88 -17.29
CA ASP A 312 43.19 -13.94 -16.91
C ASP A 312 44.35 -14.53 -16.06
N ASP A 313 44.65 -15.83 -16.15
CA ASP A 313 45.82 -16.41 -15.46
C ASP A 313 46.60 -17.46 -16.29
N ALA A 314 46.77 -17.20 -17.59
CA ALA A 314 47.65 -18.03 -18.42
C ALA A 314 48.37 -17.25 -19.52
N GLU A 315 49.25 -16.31 -19.15
CA GLU A 315 50.42 -15.97 -19.97
C GLU A 315 51.41 -15.10 -19.17
N ASP A 316 52.18 -15.73 -18.27
CA ASP A 316 53.57 -15.31 -18.02
C ASP A 316 54.34 -16.44 -17.31
N HIS A 317 54.64 -17.49 -18.08
CA HIS A 317 55.75 -18.37 -17.76
C HIS A 317 56.72 -18.41 -18.94
N ASP A 318 57.92 -17.95 -18.64
CA ASP A 318 59.20 -18.32 -19.25
C ASP A 318 59.54 -17.73 -20.63
N MET A 319 60.26 -16.60 -20.61
CA MET A 319 61.40 -16.44 -21.52
C MET A 319 62.70 -16.24 -20.73
N GLU A 320 63.63 -17.12 -21.05
CA GLU A 320 65.02 -17.24 -20.60
C GLU A 320 65.86 -15.95 -20.73
#